data_AF-A0A6S7JSJ8-F1
#
_entry.id   AF-A0A6S7JSJ8-F1
#
_cell.length_a   1.000
_cell.length_b   1.000
_cell.length_c   1.000
_cell.angle_alpha   90.00
_cell.angle_beta   90.00
_cell.angle_gamma   90.00
#
_symmetry.space_group_name_H-M   'P 1'
#
loop_
_entity.id
_entity.type
_entity.pdbx_description
1 polymer ?
#
loop_
_entity_poly.entity_id
_entity_poly.type
_entity_poly.pdbx_seq_one_letter_code
_entity_poly.pdbx_strand_id
1 'polypeptide(L)'
;MASGYNRRTFGDSASHQPRGHARGGRGRRRGRQKTGGSVNFGFKSLEKLRKAEPDDIVLDLASQRCLPAFRTLLAKTDMSDEMIELVVDVLARACDSNSPEYFNKLLIELPKSFFVILSLKGYLARMCVRRNSNHQLFIERTVKLFTEILKKIPSAFDSLPLGDLEQSVDVLAGNDQISPDVVQNVEQLKVIKKESLEKEMHKREFENQRRTRSRNPGLRPCSSL
;
A
#
# COMPACT_ATOMS: atom_id res chain seq x y z
N MET A 1 17.63 -69.05 -14.29
CA MET A 1 18.26 -70.35 -14.52
C MET A 1 17.63 -70.98 -15.75
N ALA A 2 18.44 -71.66 -16.58
CA ALA A 2 18.16 -72.28 -17.90
C ALA A 2 17.87 -71.27 -19.05
N SER A 3 18.73 -70.99 -20.03
CA SER A 3 19.65 -71.76 -20.91
C SER A 3 18.98 -72.33 -22.18
N GLY A 4 19.48 -71.88 -23.34
CA GLY A 4 19.39 -72.50 -24.68
C GLY A 4 18.01 -72.43 -25.35
N TYR A 5 17.82 -72.23 -26.65
CA TYR A 5 18.60 -72.74 -27.79
C TYR A 5 18.42 -71.89 -29.06
N ASN A 6 19.30 -72.19 -30.02
CA ASN A 6 19.63 -71.53 -31.28
C ASN A 6 18.67 -71.78 -32.47
N ARG A 7 18.81 -70.88 -33.45
CA ARG A 7 18.80 -71.05 -34.94
C ARG A 7 17.49 -71.25 -35.73
N ARG A 8 17.23 -70.20 -36.55
CA ARG A 8 17.06 -70.14 -38.02
C ARG A 8 16.18 -71.21 -38.72
N THR A 9 15.14 -70.73 -39.41
CA THR A 9 14.79 -70.93 -40.86
C THR A 9 13.52 -70.11 -41.15
N PHE A 10 13.54 -69.17 -42.10
CA PHE A 10 13.15 -69.28 -43.53
C PHE A 10 11.68 -69.63 -43.82
N GLY A 11 11.04 -68.79 -44.64
CA GLY A 11 9.69 -68.96 -45.20
C GLY A 11 8.66 -68.08 -44.49
N ASP A 12 7.74 -67.39 -45.14
CA ASP A 12 7.49 -67.14 -46.54
C ASP A 12 6.44 -66.03 -46.61
N SER A 13 6.44 -65.28 -47.71
CA SER A 13 5.27 -64.67 -48.35
C SER A 13 4.39 -63.65 -47.59
N ALA A 14 4.56 -62.41 -48.03
CA ALA A 14 3.50 -61.56 -48.59
C ALA A 14 2.19 -61.36 -47.80
N SER A 15 1.97 -60.11 -47.35
CA SER A 15 0.69 -59.43 -47.65
C SER A 15 0.67 -57.98 -47.20
N HIS A 16 0.52 -57.10 -48.18
CA HIS A 16 -0.44 -55.98 -48.19
C HIS A 16 -0.38 -54.94 -47.06
N GLN A 17 0.11 -53.75 -47.43
CA GLN A 17 -0.52 -52.50 -46.96
C GLN A 17 -2.02 -52.51 -47.34
N PRO A 18 -2.86 -51.95 -46.46
CA PRO A 18 -3.81 -50.96 -46.94
C PRO A 18 -3.71 -49.64 -46.16
N ARG A 19 -3.83 -48.58 -46.97
CA ARG A 19 -4.02 -47.18 -46.62
C ARG A 19 -5.31 -46.94 -45.82
N GLY A 20 -5.34 -45.83 -45.08
CA GLY A 20 -6.54 -45.16 -44.55
C GLY A 20 -6.53 -45.13 -43.02
N HIS A 21 -6.83 -44.05 -42.31
CA HIS A 21 -7.48 -42.80 -42.66
C HIS A 21 -7.05 -41.71 -41.68
N ALA A 22 -6.99 -40.48 -42.20
CA ALA A 22 -6.91 -39.25 -41.43
C ALA A 22 -8.04 -39.14 -40.39
N ARG A 23 -7.70 -38.62 -39.20
CA ARG A 23 -8.50 -37.69 -38.38
C ARG A 23 -7.48 -37.00 -37.47
N GLY A 24 -7.08 -35.76 -37.72
CA GLY A 24 -7.99 -34.63 -37.85
C GLY A 24 -8.19 -34.05 -36.46
N GLY A 25 -7.44 -32.99 -36.20
CA GLY A 25 -7.37 -32.19 -34.98
C GLY A 25 -8.53 -32.27 -33.99
N ARG A 26 -8.17 -32.52 -32.73
CA ARG A 26 -8.70 -31.73 -31.62
C ARG A 26 -7.52 -31.26 -30.80
N GLY A 27 -6.91 -30.18 -31.28
CA GLY A 27 -6.18 -29.25 -30.43
C GLY A 27 -7.12 -28.81 -29.33
N ARG A 28 -7.05 -29.49 -28.18
CA ARG A 28 -7.50 -28.92 -26.92
C ARG A 28 -6.56 -27.75 -26.66
N ARG A 29 -6.88 -26.59 -27.24
CA ARG A 29 -6.61 -25.30 -26.62
C ARG A 29 -7.27 -25.38 -25.24
N ARG A 30 -6.57 -25.99 -24.29
CA ARG A 30 -6.74 -25.66 -22.88
C ARG A 30 -6.53 -24.17 -22.87
N GLY A 31 -7.65 -23.46 -22.74
CA GLY A 31 -7.63 -22.05 -22.43
C GLY A 31 -6.61 -21.89 -21.33
N ARG A 32 -5.53 -21.19 -21.66
CA ARG A 32 -4.64 -20.61 -20.69
C ARG A 32 -5.52 -19.65 -19.90
N GLN A 33 -6.23 -20.19 -18.91
CA GLN A 33 -6.62 -19.42 -17.75
C GLN A 33 -5.31 -18.75 -17.34
N LYS A 34 -5.21 -17.45 -17.56
CA LYS A 34 -4.18 -16.62 -16.93
C LYS A 34 -4.50 -16.68 -15.44
N THR A 35 -4.14 -17.78 -14.80
CA THR A 35 -4.03 -17.87 -13.35
C THR A 35 -3.02 -16.81 -12.95
N GLY A 36 -3.54 -15.79 -12.25
CA GLY A 36 -2.78 -14.91 -11.36
C GLY A 36 -1.42 -14.45 -11.89
N GLY A 37 -1.40 -13.61 -12.93
CA GLY A 37 -0.23 -12.75 -13.12
C GLY A 37 -0.08 -11.90 -11.86
N SER A 38 1.06 -12.03 -11.16
CA SER A 38 1.43 -11.20 -10.02
C SER A 38 1.25 -9.75 -10.42
N VAL A 39 0.30 -9.07 -9.78
CA VAL A 39 0.10 -7.64 -9.99
C VAL A 39 1.32 -6.96 -9.39
N ASN A 40 1.95 -6.06 -10.14
CA ASN A 40 3.09 -5.30 -9.65
C ASN A 40 2.85 -3.83 -9.96
N PHE A 41 2.91 -2.98 -8.94
CA PHE A 41 2.82 -1.54 -9.10
C PHE A 41 4.20 -0.96 -9.45
N GLY A 42 4.52 -1.04 -10.74
CA GLY A 42 5.62 -0.28 -11.32
C GLY A 42 5.20 1.14 -11.69
N PHE A 43 6.17 1.98 -12.03
CA PHE A 43 5.99 3.39 -12.38
C PHE A 43 4.88 3.61 -13.42
N LYS A 44 4.89 2.87 -14.54
CA LYS A 44 3.88 2.99 -15.61
C LYS A 44 2.46 2.66 -15.14
N SER A 45 2.30 1.75 -14.18
CA SER A 45 0.99 1.39 -13.64
C SER A 45 0.46 2.50 -12.73
N LEU A 46 1.32 3.06 -11.88
CA LEU A 46 0.96 4.21 -11.04
C LEU A 46 0.69 5.48 -11.84
N GLU A 47 1.43 5.71 -12.94
CA GLU A 47 1.17 6.80 -13.88
C GLU A 47 -0.23 6.73 -14.51
N LYS A 48 -0.72 5.51 -14.78
CA LYS A 48 -2.10 5.30 -15.25
C LYS A 48 -3.10 5.59 -14.14
N LEU A 49 -2.86 5.08 -12.93
CA LEU A 49 -3.72 5.33 -11.77
C LEU A 49 -3.76 6.83 -11.41
N ARG A 50 -2.65 7.55 -11.55
CA ARG A 50 -2.59 9.00 -11.35
C ARG A 50 -3.58 9.75 -12.24
N LYS A 51 -3.99 9.19 -13.38
CA LYS A 51 -4.96 9.81 -14.30
C LYS A 51 -6.38 9.29 -14.13
N ALA A 52 -6.60 8.30 -13.28
CA ALA A 52 -7.92 7.73 -13.02
C ALA A 52 -8.72 8.56 -12.01
N GLU A 53 -10.02 8.32 -11.97
CA GLU A 53 -10.90 8.94 -10.97
C GLU A 53 -10.54 8.45 -9.55
N PRO A 54 -10.74 9.26 -8.50
CA PRO A 54 -10.42 8.89 -7.12
C PRO A 54 -11.01 7.54 -6.67
N ASP A 55 -12.26 7.28 -7.04
CA ASP A 55 -12.95 6.02 -6.72
C ASP A 55 -12.32 4.83 -7.43
N ASP A 56 -11.94 4.97 -8.70
CA ASP A 56 -11.25 3.92 -9.45
C ASP A 56 -9.88 3.61 -8.85
N ILE A 57 -9.12 4.63 -8.43
CA ILE A 57 -7.84 4.44 -7.75
C ILE A 57 -8.02 3.58 -6.50
N VAL A 58 -9.00 3.94 -5.67
CA VAL A 58 -9.27 3.25 -4.41
C VAL A 58 -9.73 1.81 -4.66
N LEU A 59 -10.67 1.61 -5.58
CA LEU A 59 -11.19 0.27 -5.92
C LEU A 59 -10.09 -0.62 -6.48
N ASP A 60 -9.25 -0.11 -7.38
CA ASP A 60 -8.15 -0.86 -7.97
C ASP A 60 -7.11 -1.25 -6.91
N LEU A 61 -6.61 -0.28 -6.14
CA LEU A 61 -5.58 -0.53 -5.12
C LEU A 61 -6.07 -1.44 -4.00
N ALA A 62 -7.32 -1.25 -3.54
CA ALA A 62 -7.90 -2.01 -2.43
C ALA A 62 -8.51 -3.37 -2.85
N SER A 63 -8.54 -3.66 -4.16
CA SER A 63 -9.02 -4.93 -4.67
C SER A 63 -8.20 -6.10 -4.10
N GLN A 64 -8.84 -7.25 -3.91
CA GLN A 64 -8.20 -8.44 -3.35
C GLN A 64 -6.95 -8.87 -4.14
N ARG A 65 -6.93 -8.59 -5.44
CA ARG A 65 -5.82 -8.92 -6.33
C ARG A 65 -4.65 -7.95 -6.22
N CYS A 66 -4.93 -6.66 -5.99
CA CYS A 66 -3.93 -5.59 -6.04
C CYS A 66 -3.42 -5.20 -4.65
N LEU A 67 -4.20 -5.38 -3.58
CA LEU A 67 -3.80 -5.00 -2.24
C LEU A 67 -2.46 -5.65 -1.81
N PRO A 68 -2.17 -6.94 -2.11
CA PRO A 68 -0.84 -7.51 -1.85
C PRO A 68 0.28 -6.78 -2.61
N ALA A 69 0.05 -6.43 -3.87
CA ALA A 69 1.00 -5.70 -4.69
C ALA A 69 1.25 -4.28 -4.15
N PHE A 70 0.21 -3.64 -3.63
CA PHE A 70 0.30 -2.34 -2.97
C PHE A 70 1.16 -2.43 -1.70
N ARG A 71 0.95 -3.44 -0.85
CA ARG A 71 1.82 -3.71 0.29
C ARG A 71 3.27 -3.95 -0.12
N THR A 72 3.51 -4.73 -1.18
CA THR A 72 4.87 -4.94 -1.71
C THR A 72 5.51 -3.64 -2.20
N LEU A 73 4.74 -2.75 -2.83
CA LEU A 73 5.22 -1.42 -3.21
C LEU A 73 5.63 -0.61 -1.97
N LEU A 74 4.80 -0.59 -0.93
CA LEU A 74 5.08 0.13 0.32
C LEU A 74 6.24 -0.46 1.13
N ALA A 75 6.62 -1.71 0.86
CA ALA A 75 7.74 -2.40 1.48
C ALA A 75 9.08 -2.23 0.74
N LYS A 76 9.12 -1.47 -0.36
CA LYS A 76 10.39 -1.18 -1.05
C LYS A 76 11.24 -0.22 -0.22
N THR A 77 12.51 -0.54 -0.05
CA THR A 77 13.48 0.29 0.69
C THR A 77 14.24 1.25 -0.22
N ASP A 78 14.39 0.89 -1.50
CA ASP A 78 15.15 1.58 -2.54
C ASP A 78 14.23 2.31 -3.54
N MET A 79 13.29 3.10 -3.02
CA MET A 79 12.37 3.86 -3.86
C MET A 79 13.03 5.14 -4.39
N SER A 80 13.00 5.37 -5.71
CA SER A 80 13.49 6.62 -6.29
C SER A 80 12.56 7.79 -5.95
N ASP A 81 13.12 9.00 -5.97
CA ASP A 81 12.41 10.23 -5.66
C ASP A 81 11.14 10.43 -6.52
N GLU A 82 11.25 10.23 -7.84
CA GLU A 82 10.10 10.31 -8.76
C GLU A 82 9.00 9.31 -8.42
N MET A 83 9.38 8.12 -7.94
CA MET A 83 8.44 7.10 -7.52
C MET A 83 7.77 7.49 -6.20
N ILE A 84 8.50 8.11 -5.27
CA ILE A 84 7.94 8.63 -4.02
C ILE A 84 6.90 9.70 -4.32
N GLU A 85 7.23 10.68 -5.16
CA GLU A 85 6.31 11.74 -5.61
C GLU A 85 5.05 11.16 -6.26
N LEU A 86 5.22 10.15 -7.13
CA LEU A 86 4.11 9.49 -7.81
C LEU A 86 3.20 8.72 -6.84
N VAL A 87 3.77 8.02 -5.85
CA VAL A 87 2.99 7.32 -4.83
C VAL A 87 2.20 8.29 -3.97
N VAL A 88 2.83 9.39 -3.51
CA VAL A 88 2.14 10.44 -2.75
C VAL A 88 1.00 11.04 -3.56
N ASP A 89 1.22 11.34 -4.85
CA ASP A 89 0.19 11.88 -5.74
C ASP A 89 -1.02 10.95 -5.87
N VAL A 90 -0.79 9.69 -6.20
CA VAL A 90 -1.86 8.68 -6.35
C VAL A 90 -2.66 8.55 -5.05
N LEU A 91 -1.99 8.50 -3.90
CA LEU A 91 -2.66 8.40 -2.59
C LEU A 91 -3.41 9.68 -2.19
N ALA A 92 -2.85 10.85 -2.49
CA ALA A 92 -3.51 12.12 -2.22
C ALA A 92 -4.77 12.33 -3.08
N ARG A 93 -4.77 11.81 -4.32
CA ARG A 93 -5.97 11.74 -5.16
C ARG A 93 -6.98 10.73 -4.62
N ALA A 94 -6.52 9.58 -4.14
CA ALA A 94 -7.38 8.56 -3.53
C ALA A 94 -8.15 9.10 -2.30
N CYS A 95 -7.62 10.14 -1.63
CA CYS A 95 -8.32 10.82 -0.53
C CYS A 95 -9.64 11.49 -0.95
N ASP A 96 -9.84 11.80 -2.24
CA ASP A 96 -11.08 12.39 -2.77
C ASP A 96 -12.15 11.35 -3.14
N SER A 97 -11.89 10.07 -2.85
CA SER A 97 -12.83 8.99 -3.16
C SER A 97 -14.08 9.07 -2.27
N ASN A 98 -15.24 8.79 -2.88
CA ASN A 98 -16.51 8.59 -2.21
C ASN A 98 -16.67 7.16 -1.65
N SER A 99 -15.60 6.36 -1.66
CA SER A 99 -15.57 4.95 -1.26
C SER A 99 -14.75 4.75 0.04
N PRO A 100 -15.25 5.24 1.20
CA PRO A 100 -14.46 5.32 2.43
C PRO A 100 -14.02 3.95 2.95
N GLU A 101 -14.82 2.90 2.75
CA GLU A 101 -14.48 1.55 3.21
C GLU A 101 -13.22 0.99 2.54
N TYR A 102 -13.09 1.21 1.23
CA TYR A 102 -11.95 0.76 0.45
C TYR A 102 -10.73 1.65 0.70
N PHE A 103 -10.94 2.96 0.82
CA PHE A 103 -9.88 3.89 1.15
C PHE A 103 -9.27 3.61 2.53
N ASN A 104 -10.12 3.30 3.53
CA ASN A 104 -9.65 2.90 4.86
C ASN A 104 -8.75 1.67 4.83
N LYS A 105 -9.01 0.70 3.94
CA LYS A 105 -8.11 -0.47 3.77
C LYS A 105 -6.72 -0.05 3.33
N LEU A 106 -6.60 0.97 2.47
CA LEU A 106 -5.30 1.49 2.04
C LEU A 106 -4.61 2.27 3.16
N LEU A 107 -5.38 3.11 3.87
CA LEU A 107 -4.84 3.92 4.96
C LEU A 107 -4.22 3.09 6.08
N ILE A 108 -4.78 1.92 6.40
CA ILE A 108 -4.24 1.03 7.44
C ILE A 108 -2.85 0.48 7.08
N GLU A 109 -2.53 0.38 5.78
CA GLU A 109 -1.24 -0.14 5.31
C GLU A 109 -0.11 0.89 5.35
N LEU A 110 -0.44 2.19 5.45
CA LEU A 110 0.54 3.26 5.35
C LEU A 110 1.34 3.47 6.65
N PRO A 111 0.71 3.61 7.84
CA PRO A 111 1.44 3.72 9.08
C PRO A 111 2.43 2.58 9.25
N LYS A 112 3.69 2.91 9.58
CA LYS A 112 4.79 1.95 9.79
C LYS A 112 5.29 1.21 8.54
N SER A 113 4.76 1.49 7.35
CA SER A 113 5.36 0.98 6.11
C SER A 113 6.76 1.57 5.89
N PHE A 114 7.64 0.83 5.20
CA PHE A 114 8.96 1.33 4.82
C PHE A 114 8.86 2.58 3.94
N PHE A 115 7.84 2.66 3.10
CA PHE A 115 7.54 3.87 2.36
C PHE A 115 7.43 5.09 3.27
N VAL A 116 6.63 5.04 4.34
CA VAL A 116 6.45 6.20 5.24
C VAL A 116 7.69 6.43 6.11
N ILE A 117 8.18 5.40 6.80
CA ILE A 117 9.20 5.56 7.85
C ILE A 117 10.63 5.74 7.29
N LEU A 118 10.88 5.33 6.05
CA LEU A 118 12.19 5.38 5.42
C LEU A 118 12.18 6.26 4.17
N SER A 119 11.42 5.89 3.13
CA SER A 119 11.51 6.55 1.82
C SER A 119 10.99 7.98 1.85
N LEU A 120 9.74 8.17 2.28
CA LEU A 120 9.08 9.47 2.38
C LEU A 120 9.78 10.37 3.41
N LYS A 121 10.12 9.81 4.57
CA LYS A 121 10.93 10.51 5.58
C LYS A 121 12.24 11.05 5.00
N GLY A 122 13.02 10.18 4.34
CA GLY A 122 14.29 10.57 3.74
C GLY A 122 14.15 11.55 2.59
N TYR A 123 13.06 11.46 1.81
CA TYR A 123 12.75 12.43 0.77
C TYR A 123 12.45 13.81 1.37
N LEU A 124 11.56 13.88 2.37
CA LEU A 124 11.21 15.11 3.06
C LEU A 124 12.46 15.79 3.61
N ALA A 125 13.27 15.08 4.40
CA ALA A 125 14.49 15.63 5.00
C ALA A 125 15.51 16.22 4.00
N ARG A 126 15.46 15.80 2.73
CA ARG A 126 16.35 16.33 1.67
C ARG A 126 15.64 17.30 0.71
N MET A 127 14.34 17.52 0.87
CA MET A 127 13.52 18.31 -0.05
C MET A 127 14.02 19.75 -0.15
N CYS A 128 14.39 20.36 0.98
CA CYS A 128 14.88 21.74 1.05
C CYS A 128 16.23 21.97 0.34
N VAL A 129 17.03 20.93 0.13
CA VAL A 129 18.32 21.02 -0.58
C VAL A 129 18.12 20.94 -2.09
N ARG A 130 16.98 20.44 -2.56
CA ARG A 130 16.70 20.27 -3.98
C ARG A 130 16.08 21.53 -4.55
N ARG A 131 16.52 21.91 -5.75
CA ARG A 131 15.79 22.86 -6.59
C ARG A 131 14.77 22.09 -7.42
N ASN A 132 13.54 21.98 -6.92
CA ASN A 132 12.41 21.40 -7.64
C ASN A 132 11.29 22.45 -7.74
N SER A 133 10.68 22.59 -8.91
CA SER A 133 9.55 23.50 -9.11
C SER A 133 8.26 23.02 -8.46
N ASN A 134 8.21 21.74 -8.05
CA ASN A 134 6.97 21.08 -7.63
C ASN A 134 6.87 20.84 -6.12
N HIS A 135 7.77 21.43 -5.32
CA HIS A 135 7.78 21.27 -3.85
C HIS A 135 6.43 21.63 -3.22
N GLN A 136 5.82 22.72 -3.67
CA GLN A 136 4.54 23.18 -3.15
C GLN A 136 3.44 22.12 -3.30
N LEU A 137 3.24 21.62 -4.52
CA LEU A 137 2.22 20.61 -4.82
C LEU A 137 2.48 19.30 -4.07
N PHE A 138 3.75 18.91 -3.95
CA PHE A 138 4.12 17.73 -3.18
C PHE A 138 3.79 17.88 -1.69
N ILE A 139 4.06 19.04 -1.10
CA ILE A 139 3.73 19.34 0.30
C ILE A 139 2.22 19.31 0.49
N GLU A 140 1.44 19.97 -0.35
CA GLU A 140 -0.03 19.99 -0.26
C GLU A 140 -0.61 18.56 -0.28
N ARG A 141 -0.12 17.72 -1.19
CA ARG A 141 -0.53 16.30 -1.29
C ARG A 141 -0.12 15.49 -0.07
N THR A 142 1.07 15.74 0.46
CA THR A 142 1.58 15.07 1.67
C THR A 142 0.75 15.47 2.89
N VAL A 143 0.46 16.76 3.06
CA VAL A 143 -0.39 17.28 4.13
C VAL A 143 -1.77 16.64 4.06
N LYS A 144 -2.40 16.63 2.89
CA LYS A 144 -3.71 16.00 2.68
C LYS A 144 -3.71 14.53 3.10
N LEU A 145 -2.71 13.77 2.66
CA LEU A 145 -2.58 12.36 3.01
C LEU A 145 -2.41 12.16 4.53
N PHE A 146 -1.52 12.94 5.16
CA PHE A 146 -1.28 12.84 6.61
C PHE A 146 -2.52 13.25 7.41
N THR A 147 -3.24 14.28 6.98
CA THR A 147 -4.51 14.69 7.58
C THR A 147 -5.51 13.54 7.57
N GLU A 148 -5.70 12.85 6.44
CA GLU A 148 -6.63 11.72 6.36
C GLU A 148 -6.17 10.52 7.21
N ILE A 149 -4.87 10.22 7.23
CA ILE A 149 -4.32 9.19 8.13
C ILE A 149 -4.62 9.54 9.59
N LEU A 150 -4.34 10.77 10.04
CA LEU A 150 -4.52 11.18 11.44
C LEU A 150 -5.98 11.24 11.87
N LYS A 151 -6.90 11.65 10.97
CA LYS A 151 -8.33 11.64 11.24
C LYS A 151 -8.86 10.23 11.46
N LYS A 152 -8.38 9.24 10.70
CA LYS A 152 -8.85 7.85 10.75
C LYS A 152 -8.12 7.00 11.78
N ILE A 153 -6.81 7.22 11.92
CA ILE A 153 -5.91 6.46 12.79
C ILE A 153 -5.13 7.48 13.64
N PRO A 154 -5.74 8.05 14.70
CA PRO A 154 -5.09 9.05 15.54
C PRO A 154 -3.72 8.58 16.03
N SER A 155 -3.62 7.33 16.50
CA SER A 155 -2.38 6.71 16.99
C SER A 155 -1.24 6.61 15.96
N ALA A 156 -1.47 6.94 14.67
CA ALA A 156 -0.43 6.96 13.65
C ALA A 156 0.51 8.18 13.77
N PHE A 157 0.19 9.19 14.61
CA PHE A 157 0.99 10.42 14.73
C PHE A 157 2.48 10.18 15.01
N ASP A 158 2.82 9.13 15.76
CA ASP A 158 4.21 8.75 16.07
C ASP A 158 4.97 8.14 14.89
N SER A 159 4.25 7.63 13.89
CA SER A 159 4.83 6.93 12.73
C SER A 159 5.01 7.81 11.51
N LEU A 160 4.36 8.97 11.48
CA LEU A 160 4.43 9.91 10.36
C LEU A 160 5.66 10.82 10.50
N PRO A 161 6.40 11.11 9.42
CA PRO A 161 7.55 12.01 9.42
C PRO A 161 7.11 13.49 9.45
N LEU A 162 6.29 13.85 10.45
CA LEU A 162 5.74 15.20 10.60
C LEU A 162 6.85 16.22 10.89
N GLY A 163 7.81 15.86 11.75
CA GLY A 163 8.94 16.74 12.05
C GLY A 163 9.81 17.04 10.82
N ASP A 164 10.07 16.03 9.98
CA ASP A 164 10.84 16.21 8.74
C ASP A 164 10.07 17.10 7.73
N LEU A 165 8.74 16.97 7.65
CA LEU A 165 7.88 17.84 6.84
C LEU A 165 7.93 19.28 7.34
N GLU A 166 7.72 19.50 8.65
CA GLU A 166 7.75 20.81 9.30
C GLU A 166 9.09 21.51 9.04
N GLN A 167 10.21 20.84 9.32
CA GLN A 167 11.55 21.40 9.09
C GLN A 167 11.78 21.77 7.62
N SER A 168 11.30 20.95 6.68
CA SER A 168 11.48 21.23 5.26
C SER A 168 10.68 22.44 4.80
N VAL A 169 9.46 22.58 5.30
CA VAL A 169 8.57 23.71 5.02
C VAL A 169 9.15 24.99 5.58
N ASP A 170 9.67 24.98 6.81
CA ASP A 170 10.30 26.16 7.42
C ASP A 170 11.49 26.68 6.58
N VAL A 171 12.35 25.78 6.11
CA VAL A 171 13.50 26.14 5.25
C VAL A 171 13.04 26.65 3.88
N LEU A 172 12.05 25.99 3.25
CA LEU A 172 11.53 26.41 1.95
C LEU A 172 10.80 27.76 2.03
N ALA A 173 10.06 28.01 3.11
CA ALA A 173 9.39 29.27 3.37
C ALA A 173 10.39 30.41 3.59
N GLY A 174 11.46 30.17 4.36
CA GLY A 174 12.53 31.15 4.56
C GLY A 174 13.30 31.52 3.29
N ASN A 175 13.20 30.68 2.24
CA ASN A 175 13.80 30.90 0.93
C ASN A 175 12.79 31.41 -0.12
N ASP A 176 11.56 31.75 0.27
CA ASP A 176 10.46 32.17 -0.61
C ASP A 176 10.13 31.15 -1.72
N GLN A 177 10.34 29.85 -1.47
CA GLN A 177 10.13 28.77 -2.46
C GLN A 177 8.73 28.14 -2.42
N ILE A 178 7.92 28.49 -1.43
CA ILE A 178 6.55 28.01 -1.25
C ILE A 178 5.64 29.15 -0.81
N SER A 179 4.36 29.05 -1.14
CA SER A 179 3.37 30.07 -0.77
C SER A 179 3.04 30.04 0.74
N PRO A 180 2.60 31.17 1.32
CA PRO A 180 2.12 31.22 2.71
C PRO A 180 0.92 30.29 2.96
N ASP A 181 0.09 30.02 1.95
CA ASP A 181 -1.05 29.09 2.06
C ASP A 181 -0.58 27.67 2.37
N VAL A 182 0.55 27.24 1.79
CA VAL A 182 1.13 25.91 2.07
C VAL A 182 1.70 25.82 3.46
N VAL A 183 2.33 26.90 3.94
CA VAL A 183 2.77 27.00 5.33
C VAL A 183 1.56 26.88 6.28
N GLN A 184 0.47 27.58 5.98
CA GLN A 184 -0.76 27.50 6.76
C GLN A 184 -1.36 26.08 6.79
N ASN A 185 -1.34 25.36 5.68
CA ASN A 185 -1.81 23.97 5.63
C ASN A 185 -1.00 23.06 6.58
N VAL A 186 0.31 23.27 6.67
CA VAL A 186 1.19 22.52 7.59
C VAL A 186 0.93 22.91 9.05
N GLU A 187 0.67 24.19 9.32
CA GLU A 187 0.25 24.63 10.66
C GLU A 187 -1.09 24.01 11.09
N GLN A 188 -2.06 23.92 10.18
CA GLN A 188 -3.32 23.21 10.45
C GLN A 188 -3.07 21.72 10.75
N LEU A 189 -2.12 21.08 10.04
CA LEU A 189 -1.73 19.71 10.33
C LEU A 189 -1.16 19.54 11.75
N LYS A 190 -0.41 20.53 12.27
CA LYS A 190 0.07 20.53 13.66
C LYS A 190 -1.08 20.56 14.66
N VAL A 191 -2.14 21.31 14.38
CA VAL A 191 -3.36 21.32 15.21
C VAL A 191 -4.01 19.93 15.20
N ILE A 192 -4.19 19.34 14.02
CA ILE A 192 -4.77 17.99 13.88
C ILE A 192 -3.92 16.94 14.63
N LYS A 193 -2.59 17.03 14.55
CA LYS A 193 -1.66 16.17 15.30
C LYS A 193 -1.91 16.26 16.81
N LYS A 194 -2.06 17.49 17.34
CA LYS A 194 -2.34 17.71 18.76
C LYS A 194 -3.69 17.13 19.16
N GLU A 195 -4.74 17.37 18.38
CA GLU A 195 -6.07 16.77 18.62
C GLU A 195 -6.03 15.24 18.58
N SER A 196 -5.29 14.65 17.64
CA SER A 196 -5.13 13.20 17.53
C SER A 196 -4.39 12.61 18.73
N LEU A 197 -3.38 13.30 19.25
CA LEU A 197 -2.69 12.91 20.49
C LEU A 197 -3.65 12.95 21.68
N GLU A 198 -4.43 14.02 21.83
CA GLU A 198 -5.41 14.17 22.92
C GLU A 198 -6.48 13.06 22.86
N LYS A 199 -7.03 12.78 21.68
CA LYS A 199 -8.00 11.69 21.46
C LYS A 199 -7.44 10.33 21.86
N GLU A 200 -6.19 10.05 21.51
CA GLU A 200 -5.52 8.79 21.84
C GLU A 200 -5.26 8.68 23.36
N MET A 201 -4.87 9.77 24.02
CA MET A 201 -4.70 9.81 25.48
C MET A 201 -6.02 9.54 26.21
N HIS A 202 -7.10 10.24 25.83
CA HIS A 202 -8.43 10.02 26.42
C HIS A 202 -8.92 8.58 26.24
N LYS A 203 -8.67 7.99 25.06
CA LYS A 203 -9.00 6.59 24.79
C LYS A 203 -8.25 5.64 25.72
N ARG A 204 -6.94 5.83 25.91
CA ARG A 204 -6.11 5.01 26.81
C ARG A 204 -6.55 5.14 28.27
N GLU A 205 -6.87 6.34 28.71
CA GLU A 205 -7.39 6.59 30.06
C GLU A 205 -8.72 5.86 30.29
N PHE A 206 -9.65 5.97 29.34
CA PHE A 206 -10.93 5.28 29.42
C PHE A 206 -10.77 3.75 29.44
N GLU A 207 -9.88 3.20 28.61
CA GLU A 207 -9.57 1.76 28.62
C GLU A 207 -8.95 1.31 29.96
N ASN A 208 -8.06 2.12 30.53
CA ASN A 208 -7.46 1.84 31.84
C ASN A 208 -8.51 1.87 32.96
N GLN A 209 -9.43 2.84 32.94
CA GLN A 209 -10.54 2.91 33.90
C GLN A 209 -11.49 1.70 33.78
N ARG A 210 -11.76 1.21 32.56
CA ARG A 210 -12.54 -0.03 32.37
C ARG A 210 -11.82 -1.25 32.93
N ARG A 211 -10.50 -1.35 32.71
CA ARG A 211 -9.68 -2.47 33.21
C ARG A 211 -9.58 -2.48 34.74
N THR A 212 -9.45 -1.32 35.38
CA THR A 212 -9.42 -1.24 36.86
C THR A 212 -10.77 -1.59 37.48
N ARG A 213 -11.89 -1.13 36.90
CA ARG A 213 -13.24 -1.52 37.34
C ARG A 213 -13.53 -3.00 37.14
N SER A 214 -13.04 -3.61 36.06
CA SER A 214 -13.19 -5.05 35.80
C SER A 214 -12.32 -5.93 36.72
N ARG A 215 -11.21 -5.39 37.25
CA ARG A 215 -10.31 -6.11 38.17
C ARG A 215 -10.75 -6.05 39.65
N ASN A 216 -11.59 -5.09 40.02
CA ASN A 216 -12.19 -4.97 41.36
C ASN A 216 -13.73 -5.05 41.29
N PRO A 217 -14.32 -6.23 41.04
CA PRO A 217 -15.75 -6.41 41.22
C PRO A 217 -16.04 -6.52 42.72
N GLY A 218 -16.14 -5.38 43.40
CA GLY A 218 -16.69 -5.28 44.75
C GLY A 218 -15.69 -5.45 45.90
N LEU A 219 -15.04 -4.36 46.29
CA LEU A 219 -14.86 -4.10 47.72
C LEU A 219 -16.16 -3.43 48.20
N ARG A 220 -17.09 -4.23 48.71
CA ARG A 220 -18.18 -3.69 49.53
C ARG A 220 -17.51 -3.02 50.75
N PRO A 221 -17.81 -1.75 51.08
CA PRO A 221 -17.46 -1.24 52.39
C PRO A 221 -18.28 -2.06 53.39
N CYS A 222 -17.62 -2.91 54.18
CA CYS A 222 -18.23 -3.45 55.38
C CYS A 222 -18.44 -2.26 56.34
N SER A 223 -19.64 -1.70 56.31
CA SER A 223 -20.16 -0.85 57.38
C SER A 223 -20.45 -1.78 58.56
N SER A 224 -19.49 -1.96 59.46
CA SER A 224 -19.75 -2.56 60.77
C SER A 224 -20.33 -1.48 61.68
N LEU A 225 -21.62 -1.65 61.99
CA LEU A 225 -22.32 -1.09 63.15
C LEU A 225 -21.73 -1.64 64.46
#